data_AF-A0A382TAQ9-F1
#
_entry.id   AF-A0A382TAQ9-F1
#
_cell.length_a   1.000
_cell.length_b   1.000
_cell.length_c   1.000
_cell.angle_alpha   90.00
_cell.angle_beta   90.00
_cell.angle_gamma   90.00
#
_symmetry.space_group_name_H-M   'P 1'
#
loop_
_entity.id
_entity.type
_entity.pdbx_description
1 polymer ?
#
loop_
_entity_poly.entity_id
_entity_poly.type
_entity_poly.pdbx_seq_one_letter_code
_entity_poly.pdbx_strand_id
1 'polypeptide(L)' 'MIIKMSVTLTKGFATWKEMVHNNADRGKKHGFRMIFAGTEAADDSKLHVIMEFQSPESLEAFKNDKELAQKRID' A
#
# COMPACT_ATOMS: atom_id res chain seq x y z
N MET A 1 -8.59 -2.29 -12.57
CA MET A 1 -8.84 -3.38 -11.59
C MET A 1 -8.70 -2.82 -10.19
N ILE A 2 -9.70 -2.99 -9.32
CA ILE A 2 -9.65 -2.50 -7.94
C ILE A 2 -9.33 -3.66 -7.01
N ILE A 3 -8.32 -3.48 -6.16
CA ILE A 3 -7.89 -4.48 -5.17
C ILE A 3 -8.00 -3.86 -3.78
N LYS A 4 -8.63 -4.61 -2.87
CA LYS A 4 -8.58 -4.35 -1.43
C LYS A 4 -7.46 -5.18 -0.83
N MET A 5 -6.63 -4.55 -0.01
CA MET A 5 -5.57 -5.20 0.75
C MET A 5 -5.68 -4.80 2.22
N SER A 6 -5.39 -5.75 3.11
CA SER A 6 -5.30 -5.53 4.55
C SER A 6 -3.87 -5.79 4.98
N VAL A 7 -3.30 -4.89 5.77
CA VAL A 7 -1.92 -4.96 6.28
C VAL A 7 -1.96 -4.74 7.78
N THR A 8 -1.29 -5.61 8.53
CA THR A 8 -1.03 -5.38 9.95
C THR A 8 0.26 -4.57 10.06
N LEU A 9 0.18 -3.38 10.64
CA LEU A 9 1.26 -2.45 10.88
C LEU A 9 1.90 -2.76 12.23
N THR A 10 3.21 -2.98 12.24
CA THR A 10 4.00 -3.15 13.48
C THR A 10 4.57 -1.84 13.99
N LYS A 11 4.81 -0.86 13.08
CA LYS A 11 5.40 0.46 13.37
C LYS A 11 4.39 1.62 13.35
N GLY A 12 3.09 1.31 13.37
CA GLY A 12 1.98 2.27 13.39
C GLY A 12 1.68 2.95 12.05
N PHE A 13 0.52 3.62 11.98
CA PHE A 13 0.00 4.24 10.75
C PHE A 13 0.82 5.42 10.23
N ALA A 14 1.39 6.24 11.13
CA ALA A 14 2.18 7.42 10.74
C ALA A 14 3.40 7.02 9.90
N THR A 15 4.17 6.03 10.36
CA THR A 15 5.35 5.48 9.66
C THR A 15 4.96 4.94 8.29
N TRP A 16 3.83 4.24 8.20
CA TRP A 16 3.31 3.74 6.93
C TRP A 16 2.93 4.88 5.97
N LYS A 17 2.25 5.92 6.48
CA LYS A 17 1.82 7.06 5.67
C LYS A 17 3.02 7.82 5.09
N GLU A 18 4.06 8.06 5.89
CA GLU A 18 5.32 8.64 5.40
C GLU A 18 5.98 7.77 4.33
N MET A 19 6.03 6.46 4.56
CA MET A 19 6.57 5.52 3.58
C MET A 19 5.80 5.59 2.25
N VAL A 20 4.48 5.61 2.28
CA VAL A 20 3.68 5.74 1.04
C VAL A 20 3.81 7.10 0.40
N HIS A 21 3.86 8.19 1.16
CA HIS A 21 4.07 9.53 0.62
C HIS A 21 5.43 9.66 -0.07
N ASN A 22 6.50 9.13 0.53
CA ASN A 22 7.84 9.12 -0.07
C ASN A 22 7.90 8.21 -1.31
N ASN A 23 7.02 7.21 -1.40
CA ASN A 23 6.86 6.34 -2.57
C ASN A 23 5.68 6.74 -3.48
N ALA A 24 5.08 7.93 -3.31
CA ALA A 24 3.88 8.31 -4.06
C ALA A 24 4.17 8.46 -5.56
N ASP A 25 5.39 8.87 -5.91
CA ASP A 25 5.84 8.99 -7.30
C ASP A 25 5.93 7.61 -8.00
N ARG A 26 6.14 6.55 -7.22
CA ARG A 26 6.15 5.15 -7.67
C ARG A 26 4.78 4.70 -8.19
N GLY A 27 3.68 5.22 -7.64
CA GLY A 27 2.32 4.89 -8.07
C GLY A 27 2.06 5.19 -9.55
N LYS A 28 2.49 6.38 -10.00
CA LYS A 28 2.45 6.75 -11.41
C LYS A 28 3.36 5.86 -12.27
N LYS A 29 4.53 5.50 -11.76
CA LYS A 29 5.51 4.67 -12.47
C LYS A 29 5.06 3.22 -12.67
N HIS A 30 4.32 2.66 -11.72
CA HIS A 30 3.83 1.28 -11.76
C HIS A 30 2.37 1.15 -12.23
N GLY A 31 1.72 2.24 -12.63
CA GLY A 31 0.37 2.19 -13.20
C GLY A 31 -0.72 1.87 -12.18
N PHE A 32 -0.57 2.34 -10.93
CA PHE A 32 -1.59 2.20 -9.90
C PHE A 32 -1.96 3.53 -9.25
N ARG A 33 -3.22 3.64 -8.83
CA ARG A 33 -3.77 4.77 -8.09
C ARG A 33 -4.25 4.30 -6.73
N MET A 34 -3.80 4.95 -5.67
CA MET A 34 -4.35 4.71 -4.33
C MET A 34 -5.69 5.47 -4.21
N ILE A 35 -6.77 4.73 -3.91
CA ILE A 35 -8.11 5.29 -3.73
C ILE A 35 -8.38 5.57 -2.26
N PHE A 36 -8.00 4.63 -1.39
CA PHE A 36 -8.26 4.71 0.04
C PHE A 36 -7.14 4.08 0.84
N ALA A 37 -6.83 4.68 1.99
CA ALA A 37 -5.97 4.12 3.00
C ALA A 37 -6.47 4.57 4.38
N GLY A 38 -6.79 3.63 5.25
CA GLY A 38 -7.26 3.94 6.60
C GLY A 38 -7.21 2.73 7.51
N THR A 39 -7.01 2.99 8.80
CA THR A 39 -6.97 1.93 9.82
C THR A 39 -8.37 1.59 10.31
N GLU A 40 -8.52 0.44 10.98
CA GLU A 40 -9.76 0.14 11.70
C GLU A 40 -9.94 1.13 12.86
N ALA A 41 -11.19 1.52 13.14
CA ALA A 41 -11.49 2.47 14.22
C ALA A 41 -11.15 1.90 15.61
N ALA A 42 -11.21 0.58 15.76
CA ALA A 42 -10.93 -0.13 17.00
C ALA A 42 -9.48 -0.66 17.09
N ASP A 43 -8.74 -0.68 15.98
CA ASP A 43 -7.38 -1.24 15.92
C ASP A 43 -6.53 -0.46 14.90
N ASP A 44 -5.72 0.47 15.38
CA ASP A 44 -4.87 1.30 14.51
C ASP A 44 -3.72 0.49 13.87
N SER A 45 -3.47 -0.71 14.40
CA SER A 45 -2.52 -1.66 13.84
C SER A 45 -3.01 -2.29 12.54
N LYS A 46 -4.31 -2.28 12.22
CA LYS A 46 -4.82 -2.86 10.97
C LYS A 46 -5.15 -1.78 9.97
N LEU A 47 -4.40 -1.77 8.89
CA LEU A 47 -4.58 -0.89 7.77
C LEU A 47 -5.35 -1.57 6.64
N HIS A 48 -6.36 -0.88 6.13
CA HIS A 48 -7.03 -1.22 4.88
C HIS A 48 -6.65 -0.23 3.79
N VAL A 49 -6.25 -0.79 2.65
CA VAL A 49 -5.88 -0.02 1.46
C VAL A 49 -6.69 -0.50 0.27
N ILE A 50 -7.20 0.45 -0.51
CA ILE A 50 -7.88 0.21 -1.78
C ILE A 50 -7.06 0.87 -2.88
N MET A 51 -6.65 0.07 -3.85
CA MET A 51 -5.82 0.50 -4.97
C MET A 51 -6.48 0.11 -6.29
N GLU A 52 -6.42 1.00 -7.25
CA GLU A 52 -6.82 0.76 -8.63
C GLU A 52 -5.59 0.59 -9.51
N PHE A 53 -5.48 -0.55 -10.16
CA PHE A 53 -4.44 -0.88 -11.12
C PHE A 53 -4.99 -0.72 -12.53
N GLN A 54 -4.20 -0.16 -13.45
CA GLN A 54 -4.59 -0.04 -14.85
C GLN A 54 -4.64 -1.41 -15.55
N SER A 55 -3.71 -2.30 -15.21
CA SER A 55 -3.57 -3.63 -15.81
C SER A 55 -3.16 -4.68 -14.77
N PRO A 56 -3.38 -5.99 -15.03
CA PRO A 56 -2.84 -7.06 -14.20
C PRO A 56 -1.30 -7.05 -14.11
N GLU A 57 -0.61 -6.63 -15.17
CA GLU A 57 0.86 -6.45 -15.16
C GLU A 57 1.31 -5.41 -14.13
N SER A 58 0.55 -4.33 -13.95
CA SER A 58 0.79 -3.32 -12.90
C SER A 58 0.66 -3.91 -11.49
N LEU A 59 -0.27 -4.86 -11.31
CA LEU A 59 -0.44 -5.57 -10.04
C LEU A 59 0.73 -6.53 -9.79
N GLU A 60 1.19 -7.24 -10.82
CA GLU A 60 2.35 -8.13 -10.70
C GLU A 60 3.65 -7.36 -10.44
N ALA A 61 3.84 -6.22 -11.11
CA ALA A 61 4.95 -5.31 -10.86
C ALA A 61 4.93 -4.78 -9.42
N PHE A 62 3.76 -4.39 -8.92
CA PHE A 62 3.59 -3.96 -7.54
C PHE A 62 3.85 -5.08 -6.51
N LYS A 63 3.42 -6.32 -6.80
CA LYS A 63 3.70 -7.49 -5.95
C LYS A 63 5.18 -7.88 -5.94
N ASN A 64 5.86 -7.77 -7.08
CA ASN A 64 7.28 -8.08 -7.22
C ASN A 64 8.21 -6.97 -6.73
N ASP A 65 7.67 -5.77 -6.47
CA ASP A 65 8.40 -4.68 -5.85
C ASP A 65 8.68 -4.99 -4.36
N LYS A 66 9.77 -5.74 -4.15
CA LYS A 66 10.20 -6.27 -2.84
C LYS A 66 10.46 -5.18 -1.80
N GLU A 67 10.65 -3.93 -2.20
CA GLU A 67 10.84 -2.81 -1.26
C GLU A 67 9.55 -2.48 -0.48
N LEU A 68 8.38 -2.59 -1.10
CA LEU A 68 7.08 -2.41 -0.44
C LEU A 68 6.70 -3.59 0.46
N ALA A 69 7.17 -4.80 0.14
CA ALA A 69 6.95 -6.00 0.94
C ALA A 69 7.88 -6.07 2.16
N GLN A 70 9.14 -5.68 2.02
CA GLN A 70 10.14 -5.77 3.11
C GLN A 70 9.93 -4.73 4.22
N LYS A 71 9.50 -3.51 3.90
CA LYS A 71 9.27 -2.46 4.92
C LYS A 71 7.96 -2.59 5.72
N ARG A 72 7.18 -3.66 5.50
CA ARG A 72 5.94 -3.92 6.25
C ARG A 72 6.15 -4.70 7.55
N ILE A 73 7.32 -5.34 7.72
CA ILE A 73 7.52 -6.33 8.80
C ILE A 73 8.72 -6.00 9.70
N ASP A 74 9.73 -5.26 9.25
CA ASP A 74 10.88 -4.89 10.10
C ASP A 74 10.71 -3.54 10.79
#